data_AF-A0AAJ1VTW6-F1
#
_entry.id   AF-A0AAJ1VTW6-F1
#
_cell.length_a   1.000
_cell.length_b   1.000
_cell.length_c   1.000
_cell.angle_alpha   90.00
_cell.angle_beta   90.00
_cell.angle_gamma   90.00
#
_symmetry.space_group_name_H-M   'P 1'
#
loop_
_entity.id
_entity.type
_entity.pdbx_description
1 polymer ?
#
loop_
_entity_poly.entity_id
_entity_poly.type
_entity_poly.pdbx_seq_one_letter_code
_entity_poly.pdbx_strand_id
1 'polypeptide(L)'
;MHANAERLLRAQGNQAGRGRLTSKAELRNAFYPRGLILATGEDVPNGRSLQARLVYINVALGAINIVELTELQRLAQMGELTKIMSSFLQWLALEAKDGQLTQLIELALECDRGNIGKSGHARTQDNLANLLTGLRIFLHFCEELGELGAQETEGFMDHATETARTLVTLQASLDHESSDAQRFLELIQIAVSSGKAHIECCSGGKPENSRALGWREVDTGTFMRIEAMGSRIGWVDGEALYLSPGASLSAIKSISSALDNHFGSSERAISKSLREAGLLSRCDKGRNTTKVSILGVRPYVYAFKIADVFDLDSQTNVPIGYDPSGSCQTNKNSHQIAGAA
;
A
#
# COMPACT_ATOMS: atom_id res chain seq x y z
N MET A 1 4.83 -8.78 -14.14
CA MET A 1 6.18 -8.86 -13.50
C MET A 1 6.09 -8.77 -11.97
N HIS A 2 5.18 -7.93 -11.43
CA HIS A 2 4.94 -7.74 -10.00
C HIS A 2 4.77 -9.04 -9.19
N ALA A 3 3.96 -10.00 -9.65
CA ALA A 3 3.69 -11.25 -8.90
C ALA A 3 4.95 -12.08 -8.58
N ASN A 4 5.96 -12.11 -9.47
CA ASN A 4 7.20 -12.85 -9.22
C ASN A 4 8.09 -12.13 -8.20
N ALA A 5 8.20 -10.80 -8.32
CA ALA A 5 8.94 -9.98 -7.37
C ALA A 5 8.30 -10.06 -5.98
N GLU A 6 6.98 -9.93 -5.88
CA GLU A 6 6.24 -10.07 -4.62
C GLU A 6 6.46 -11.45 -3.99
N ARG A 7 6.44 -12.52 -4.79
CA ARG A 7 6.72 -13.87 -4.29
C ARG A 7 8.14 -13.99 -3.74
N LEU A 8 9.13 -13.43 -4.41
CA LEU A 8 10.53 -13.45 -3.97
C LEU A 8 10.70 -12.68 -2.65
N LEU A 9 10.18 -11.45 -2.59
CA LEU A 9 10.28 -10.60 -1.40
C LEU A 9 9.51 -11.18 -0.21
N ARG A 10 8.35 -11.81 -0.45
CA ARG A 10 7.62 -12.55 0.59
C ARG A 10 8.41 -13.76 1.08
N ALA A 11 9.04 -14.49 0.17
CA ALA A 11 9.87 -15.64 0.52
C ALA A 11 11.08 -15.23 1.37
N GLN A 12 11.73 -14.11 1.03
CA GLN A 12 12.81 -13.52 1.82
C GLN A 12 12.35 -13.19 3.25
N GLY A 13 11.27 -12.41 3.39
CA GLY A 13 10.77 -12.01 4.71
C GLY A 13 10.28 -13.18 5.56
N ASN A 14 9.73 -14.22 4.93
CA ASN A 14 9.24 -15.40 5.65
C ASN A 14 10.30 -16.50 5.84
N GLN A 15 11.52 -16.31 5.32
CA GLN A 15 12.54 -17.36 5.24
C GLN A 15 11.97 -18.67 4.66
N ALA A 16 11.16 -18.53 3.60
CA ALA A 16 10.39 -19.62 3.02
C ALA A 16 11.04 -20.12 1.73
N GLY A 17 11.38 -21.41 1.70
CA GLY A 17 11.85 -22.09 0.49
C GLY A 17 10.73 -22.80 -0.27
N ARG A 18 10.98 -23.15 -1.53
CA ARG A 18 10.08 -24.03 -2.29
C ARG A 18 10.34 -25.49 -1.93
N GLY A 19 9.38 -26.12 -1.26
CA GLY A 19 9.40 -27.57 -1.02
C GLY A 19 9.42 -28.34 -2.35
N ARG A 20 10.23 -29.41 -2.39
CA ARG A 20 10.32 -30.34 -3.53
C ARG A 20 10.27 -31.76 -3.00
N LEU A 21 9.63 -32.66 -3.73
CA LEU A 21 9.72 -34.09 -3.43
C LEU A 21 11.00 -34.68 -4.04
N THR A 22 11.55 -35.71 -3.42
CA THR A 22 12.54 -36.61 -4.02
C THR A 22 11.86 -37.53 -5.04
N SER A 23 12.64 -38.23 -5.85
CA SER A 23 12.13 -39.33 -6.70
C SER A 23 11.51 -40.48 -5.89
N LYS A 24 11.74 -40.53 -4.57
CA LYS A 24 11.15 -41.50 -3.63
C LYS A 24 9.92 -40.96 -2.89
N ALA A 25 9.35 -39.83 -3.35
CA ALA A 25 8.19 -39.16 -2.72
C ALA A 25 8.41 -38.66 -1.27
N GLU A 26 9.67 -38.44 -0.87
CA GLU A 26 10.02 -37.81 0.41
C GLU A 26 10.18 -36.29 0.24
N LEU A 27 9.87 -35.51 1.28
CA LEU A 27 10.08 -34.06 1.29
C LEU A 27 11.59 -33.73 1.37
N ARG A 28 12.12 -33.02 0.36
CA ARG A 28 13.45 -32.41 0.44
C ARG A 28 13.40 -31.14 1.30
N ASN A 29 14.49 -30.89 2.01
CA ASN A 29 14.75 -29.61 2.66
C ASN A 29 14.60 -28.48 1.64
N ALA A 30 13.74 -27.52 1.96
CA ALA A 30 13.52 -26.36 1.11
C ALA A 30 14.68 -25.38 1.30
N PHE A 31 15.28 -24.93 0.19
CA PHE A 31 16.26 -23.85 0.23
C PHE A 31 15.53 -22.54 0.45
N TYR A 32 15.80 -21.89 1.59
CA TYR A 32 15.32 -20.54 1.88
C TYR A 32 16.42 -19.50 1.62
N PRO A 33 16.05 -18.24 1.35
CA PRO A 33 17.02 -17.16 1.13
C PRO A 33 17.86 -16.87 2.38
N ARG A 34 19.19 -16.83 2.25
CA ARG A 34 20.14 -16.61 3.36
C ARG A 34 20.94 -15.31 3.25
N GLY A 35 20.68 -14.50 2.23
CA GLY A 35 21.35 -13.22 2.01
C GLY A 35 20.36 -12.07 2.10
N LEU A 36 20.88 -10.84 2.15
CA LEU A 36 20.07 -9.64 1.96
C LEU A 36 19.80 -9.45 0.46
N ILE A 37 18.55 -9.13 0.11
CA ILE A 37 18.19 -8.76 -1.26
C ILE A 37 18.25 -7.23 -1.35
N LEU A 38 19.16 -6.74 -2.19
CA LEU A 38 19.17 -5.35 -2.63
C LEU A 38 18.58 -5.29 -4.05
N ALA A 39 17.57 -4.45 -4.25
CA ALA A 39 16.92 -4.29 -5.54
C ALA A 39 16.63 -2.81 -5.79
N THR A 40 16.72 -2.41 -7.06
CA THR A 40 16.29 -1.10 -7.54
C THR A 40 14.99 -1.25 -8.32
N GLY A 41 14.13 -0.26 -8.23
CA GLY A 41 12.85 -0.25 -8.93
C GLY A 41 12.22 1.13 -8.87
N GLU A 42 11.39 1.43 -9.87
CA GLU A 42 10.64 2.69 -9.95
C GLU A 42 9.34 2.65 -9.13
N ASP A 43 8.83 1.44 -8.87
CA ASP A 43 7.53 1.22 -8.22
C ASP A 43 7.66 0.31 -7.00
N VAL A 44 6.73 0.47 -6.06
CA VAL A 44 6.68 -0.26 -4.80
C VAL A 44 5.78 -1.49 -4.94
N PRO A 45 6.19 -2.69 -4.45
CA PRO A 45 5.35 -3.88 -4.52
C PRO A 45 4.01 -3.71 -3.81
N ASN A 46 2.96 -4.37 -4.30
CA ASN A 46 1.63 -4.24 -3.71
C ASN A 46 1.48 -5.00 -2.38
N GLY A 47 0.68 -4.43 -1.49
CA GLY A 47 0.20 -5.08 -0.27
C GLY A 47 1.03 -4.77 0.97
N ARG A 48 0.38 -4.19 1.98
CA ARG A 48 0.96 -3.73 3.26
C ARG A 48 1.87 -4.74 3.94
N SER A 49 1.40 -5.99 4.03
CA SER A 49 2.19 -7.03 4.71
C SER A 49 3.53 -7.31 4.01
N LEU A 50 3.64 -7.07 2.70
CA LEU A 50 4.91 -7.19 2.00
C LEU A 50 5.71 -5.91 2.17
N GLN A 51 5.08 -4.75 2.05
CA GLN A 51 5.75 -3.46 2.16
C GLN A 51 6.40 -3.25 3.54
N ALA A 52 5.75 -3.67 4.63
CA ALA A 52 6.30 -3.65 5.97
C ALA A 52 7.51 -4.60 6.19
N ARG A 53 7.91 -5.37 5.17
CA ARG A 53 9.10 -6.23 5.18
C ARG A 53 10.27 -5.64 4.41
N LEU A 54 10.07 -4.48 3.80
CA LEU A 54 11.05 -3.80 2.96
C LEU A 54 11.51 -2.52 3.66
N VAL A 55 12.77 -2.16 3.44
CA VAL A 55 13.29 -0.83 3.76
C VAL A 55 13.38 -0.08 2.44
N TYR A 56 12.65 1.02 2.30
CA TYR A 56 12.68 1.85 1.10
C TYR A 56 13.68 2.98 1.29
N ILE A 57 14.56 3.14 0.31
CA ILE A 57 15.43 4.30 0.21
C ILE A 57 15.07 5.00 -1.09
N ASN A 58 14.44 6.17 -0.98
CA ASN A 58 14.14 6.98 -2.14
C ASN A 58 15.38 7.80 -2.50
N VAL A 59 15.91 7.58 -3.70
CA VAL A 59 17.07 8.31 -4.21
C VAL A 59 16.57 9.40 -5.14
N ALA A 60 16.58 10.64 -4.64
CA ALA A 60 16.17 11.80 -5.42
C ALA A 60 17.14 12.07 -6.58
N LEU A 61 16.64 12.75 -7.62
CA LEU A 61 17.48 13.21 -8.71
C LEU A 61 18.58 14.14 -8.17
N GLY A 62 19.84 13.84 -8.50
CA GLY A 62 21.00 14.59 -8.02
C GLY A 62 21.49 14.22 -6.61
N ALA A 63 20.86 13.27 -5.92
CA ALA A 63 21.32 12.82 -4.60
C ALA A 63 22.62 12.00 -4.64
N ILE A 64 23.00 11.47 -5.80
CA ILE A 64 24.20 10.66 -5.97
C ILE A 64 25.39 11.57 -6.33
N ASN A 65 26.44 11.54 -5.50
CA ASN A 65 27.72 12.12 -5.86
C ASN A 65 28.40 11.25 -6.92
N ILE A 66 28.38 11.70 -8.17
CA ILE A 66 28.91 10.96 -9.32
C ILE A 66 30.42 10.76 -9.22
N VAL A 67 31.15 11.73 -8.64
CA VAL A 67 32.62 11.65 -8.52
C VAL A 67 33.01 10.53 -7.56
N GLU A 68 32.40 10.51 -6.38
CA GLU A 68 32.62 9.45 -5.39
C GLU A 68 32.16 8.08 -5.90
N LEU A 69 31.00 8.01 -6.55
CA LEU A 69 30.50 6.75 -7.12
C LEU A 69 31.46 6.19 -8.18
N THR A 70 32.00 7.06 -9.05
CA THR A 70 32.96 6.65 -10.08
C THR A 70 34.23 6.08 -9.47
N GLU A 71 34.72 6.71 -8.40
CA GLU A 71 35.91 6.23 -7.69
C GLU A 71 35.66 4.89 -6.97
N LEU A 72 34.51 4.74 -6.31
CA LEU A 72 34.12 3.46 -5.69
C LEU A 72 33.98 2.34 -6.73
N GLN A 73 33.44 2.63 -7.92
CA GLN A 73 33.37 1.68 -9.03
C GLN A 73 34.76 1.27 -9.53
N ARG A 74 35.70 2.21 -9.58
CA ARG A 74 37.10 1.94 -9.93
C ARG A 74 37.78 1.04 -8.88
N LEU A 75 37.63 1.35 -7.60
CA LEU A 75 38.13 0.52 -6.50
C LEU A 75 37.53 -0.89 -6.50
N ALA A 76 36.24 -1.01 -6.83
CA ALA A 76 35.58 -2.30 -6.99
C ALA A 76 36.20 -3.13 -8.13
N GLN A 77 36.47 -2.51 -9.28
CA GLN A 77 37.11 -3.19 -10.43
C GLN A 77 38.54 -3.65 -10.13
N MET A 78 39.27 -2.89 -9.30
CA MET A 78 40.59 -3.29 -8.82
C MET A 78 40.56 -4.38 -7.74
N GLY A 79 39.37 -4.71 -7.23
CA GLY A 79 39.18 -5.71 -6.19
C GLY A 79 39.47 -5.21 -4.78
N GLU A 80 39.68 -3.91 -4.55
CA GLU A 80 39.97 -3.38 -3.21
C GLU A 80 38.76 -3.58 -2.27
N LEU A 81 37.55 -3.29 -2.73
CA LEU A 81 36.33 -3.54 -1.95
C LEU A 81 36.15 -5.05 -1.64
N THR A 82 36.57 -5.92 -2.56
CA THR A 82 36.55 -7.37 -2.37
C THR A 82 37.55 -7.81 -1.29
N LYS A 83 38.74 -7.20 -1.24
CA LYS A 83 39.73 -7.47 -0.18
C LYS A 83 39.19 -7.04 1.18
N ILE A 84 38.61 -5.85 1.28
CA ILE A 84 37.99 -5.36 2.53
C ILE A 84 36.91 -6.33 3.01
N MET A 85 36.00 -6.74 2.12
CA MET A 85 34.96 -7.73 2.45
C MET A 85 35.56 -9.08 2.87
N SER A 86 36.63 -9.54 2.21
CA SER A 86 37.31 -10.78 2.59
C SER A 86 37.92 -10.71 3.99
N SER A 87 38.58 -9.60 4.33
CA SER A 87 39.14 -9.36 5.66
C SER A 87 38.03 -9.31 6.72
N PHE A 88 36.94 -8.60 6.44
CA PHE A 88 35.79 -8.54 7.34
C PHE A 88 35.17 -9.93 7.60
N LEU A 89 35.01 -10.75 6.56
CA LEU A 89 34.49 -12.11 6.69
C LEU A 89 35.43 -13.03 7.50
N GLN A 90 36.74 -12.88 7.34
CA GLN A 90 37.72 -13.63 8.13
C GLN A 90 37.68 -13.22 9.60
N TRP A 91 37.58 -11.91 9.87
CA TRP A 91 37.41 -11.38 11.22
C TRP A 91 36.13 -11.89 11.87
N LEU A 92 34.98 -11.83 11.16
CA LEU A 92 33.71 -12.38 11.65
C LEU A 92 33.81 -13.87 12.01
N ALA A 93 34.56 -14.66 11.22
CA ALA A 93 34.75 -16.08 11.50
C ALA A 93 35.58 -16.33 12.76
N LEU A 94 36.54 -15.45 13.07
CA LEU A 94 37.32 -15.50 14.32
C LEU A 94 36.45 -15.10 15.52
N GLU A 95 35.73 -13.98 15.44
CA GLU A 95 34.81 -13.54 16.50
C GLU A 95 33.72 -14.58 16.81
N ALA A 96 33.22 -15.26 15.77
CA ALA A 96 32.26 -16.35 15.93
C ALA A 96 32.87 -17.56 16.64
N LYS A 97 34.11 -17.91 16.30
CA LYS A 97 34.84 -19.03 16.91
C LYS A 97 35.12 -18.78 18.39
N ASP A 98 35.41 -17.54 18.75
CA ASP A 98 35.72 -17.13 20.12
C ASP A 98 34.44 -16.87 20.95
N GLY A 99 33.26 -17.02 20.33
CA GLY A 99 31.95 -16.90 20.99
C GLY A 99 31.51 -15.46 21.24
N GLN A 100 32.25 -14.47 20.75
CA GLN A 100 32.01 -13.05 20.96
C GLN A 100 30.96 -12.50 19.99
N LEU A 101 30.92 -13.01 18.75
CA LEU A 101 30.04 -12.47 17.70
C LEU A 101 28.56 -12.45 18.10
N THR A 102 28.07 -13.52 18.73
CA THR A 102 26.65 -13.61 19.14
C THR A 102 26.32 -12.54 20.17
N GLN A 103 27.19 -12.35 21.17
CA GLN A 103 26.99 -11.35 22.22
C GLN A 103 27.05 -9.92 21.65
N LEU A 104 27.98 -9.67 20.73
CA LEU A 104 28.08 -8.39 20.01
C LEU A 104 26.81 -8.08 19.22
N ILE A 105 26.27 -9.05 18.46
CA ILE A 105 25.03 -8.89 17.71
C ILE A 105 23.84 -8.63 18.63
N GLU A 106 23.69 -9.40 19.71
CA GLU A 106 22.57 -9.27 20.65
C GLU A 106 22.55 -7.89 21.31
N LEU A 107 23.70 -7.44 21.83
CA LEU A 107 23.83 -6.15 22.47
C LEU A 107 23.57 -4.99 21.48
N ALA A 108 24.15 -5.08 20.28
CA ALA A 108 23.96 -4.09 19.23
C ALA A 108 22.49 -3.98 18.84
N LEU A 109 21.82 -5.11 18.63
CA LEU A 109 20.41 -5.14 18.22
C LEU A 109 19.49 -4.58 19.29
N GLU A 110 19.75 -4.87 20.58
CA GLU A 110 18.97 -4.30 21.69
C GLU A 110 19.12 -2.77 21.74
N CYS A 111 20.35 -2.27 21.59
CA CYS A 111 20.63 -0.84 21.54
C CYS A 111 19.93 -0.16 20.35
N ASP A 112 20.09 -0.72 19.15
CA ASP A 112 19.55 -0.14 17.91
C ASP A 112 18.02 -0.13 17.92
N ARG A 113 17.37 -1.18 18.47
CA ARG A 113 15.91 -1.19 18.70
C ARG A 113 15.43 -0.12 19.67
N GLY A 114 16.21 0.16 20.72
CA GLY A 114 15.89 1.24 21.67
C GLY A 114 16.02 2.63 21.06
N ASN A 115 16.95 2.78 20.11
CA ASN A 115 17.28 4.07 19.49
C ASN A 115 16.41 4.42 18.28
N ILE A 116 15.79 3.44 17.63
CA ILE A 116 14.83 3.65 16.55
C ILE A 116 13.44 3.97 17.15
N GLY A 117 12.82 5.06 16.70
CA GLY A 117 11.52 5.52 17.21
C GLY A 117 10.40 4.47 17.10
N LYS A 118 9.37 4.57 17.95
CA LYS A 118 8.27 3.58 18.05
C LYS A 118 7.11 3.79 17.06
N SER A 119 7.28 4.63 16.04
CA SER A 119 6.24 4.88 15.01
C SER A 119 6.25 3.84 13.90
N GLY A 120 5.13 3.66 13.21
CA GLY A 120 5.01 2.73 12.09
C GLY A 120 4.92 1.25 12.48
N HIS A 121 5.10 0.36 11.50
CA HIS A 121 5.01 -1.08 11.71
C HIS A 121 6.27 -1.64 12.41
N ALA A 122 6.09 -2.44 13.49
CA ALA A 122 7.20 -3.01 14.28
C ALA A 122 8.26 -3.74 13.44
N ARG A 123 7.82 -4.36 12.34
CA ARG A 123 8.73 -5.07 11.41
C ARG A 123 9.66 -4.15 10.63
N THR A 124 9.24 -2.92 10.34
CA THR A 124 10.09 -1.91 9.70
C THR A 124 11.21 -1.50 10.66
N GLN A 125 10.87 -1.28 11.93
CA GLN A 125 11.82 -0.97 12.99
C GLN A 125 12.83 -2.11 13.16
N ASP A 126 12.36 -3.36 13.23
CA ASP A 126 13.23 -4.54 13.30
C ASP A 126 14.19 -4.61 12.12
N ASN A 127 13.70 -4.39 10.89
CA ASN A 127 14.56 -4.42 9.70
C ASN A 127 15.65 -3.34 9.76
N LEU A 128 15.31 -2.11 10.15
CA LEU A 128 16.28 -1.01 10.27
C LEU A 128 17.28 -1.26 11.41
N ALA A 129 16.82 -1.80 12.54
CA ALA A 129 17.71 -2.19 13.63
C ALA A 129 18.75 -3.21 13.17
N ASN A 130 18.32 -4.24 12.43
CA ASN A 130 19.25 -5.22 11.86
C ASN A 130 20.28 -4.60 10.89
N LEU A 131 19.89 -3.59 10.10
CA LEU A 131 20.82 -2.87 9.23
C LEU A 131 21.83 -2.04 10.04
N LEU A 132 21.38 -1.33 11.08
CA LEU A 132 22.26 -0.58 11.98
C LEU A 132 23.23 -1.51 12.72
N THR A 133 22.76 -2.67 13.16
CA THR A 133 23.61 -3.67 13.82
C THR A 133 24.70 -4.18 12.88
N GLY A 134 24.35 -4.44 11.62
CA GLY A 134 25.34 -4.82 10.60
C GLY A 134 26.40 -3.72 10.37
N LEU A 135 25.98 -2.46 10.30
CA LEU A 135 26.89 -1.32 10.20
C LEU A 135 27.80 -1.20 11.43
N ARG A 136 27.23 -1.31 12.64
CA ARG A 136 27.96 -1.22 13.90
C ARG A 136 29.06 -2.28 13.99
N ILE A 137 28.76 -3.51 13.61
CA ILE A 137 29.75 -4.60 13.60
C ILE A 137 30.86 -4.33 12.58
N PHE A 138 30.51 -3.80 11.40
CA PHE A 138 31.50 -3.42 10.40
C PHE A 138 32.40 -2.27 10.88
N LEU A 139 31.84 -1.25 11.51
CA LEU A 139 32.63 -0.14 12.06
C LEU A 139 33.53 -0.60 13.21
N HIS A 140 33.05 -1.50 14.07
CA HIS A 140 33.87 -2.10 15.13
C HIS A 140 35.10 -2.82 14.55
N PHE A 141 34.90 -3.59 13.47
CA PHE A 141 36.02 -4.19 12.73
C PHE A 141 37.02 -3.13 12.21
N CYS A 142 36.54 -2.02 11.66
CA CYS A 142 37.41 -0.93 11.20
C CYS A 142 38.18 -0.27 12.35
N GLU A 143 37.56 -0.10 13.52
CA GLU A 143 38.21 0.42 14.72
C GLU A 143 39.32 -0.51 15.23
N GLU A 144 39.07 -1.82 15.27
CA GLU A 144 40.07 -2.80 15.70
C GLU A 144 41.29 -2.86 14.78
N LEU A 145 41.09 -2.60 13.49
CA LEU A 145 42.19 -2.45 12.54
C LEU A 145 42.92 -1.10 12.66
N GLY A 146 42.37 -0.14 13.42
CA GLY A 146 42.90 1.22 13.54
C GLY A 146 42.65 2.11 12.33
N GLU A 147 41.75 1.71 11.42
CA GLU A 147 41.38 2.47 10.22
C GLU A 147 40.38 3.59 10.54
N LEU A 148 39.63 3.47 11.64
CA LEU A 148 38.72 4.48 12.16
C LEU A 148 38.94 4.71 13.65
N GLY A 149 38.86 5.97 14.09
CA GLY A 149 38.83 6.32 15.50
C GLY A 149 37.43 6.23 16.11
N ALA A 150 37.36 6.09 17.43
CA ALA A 150 36.09 6.01 18.17
C ALA A 150 35.12 7.17 17.88
N GLN A 151 35.65 8.39 17.73
CA GLN A 151 34.85 9.57 17.42
C GLN A 151 34.27 9.53 16.00
N GLU A 152 34.99 8.97 15.04
CA GLU A 152 34.52 8.84 13.65
C GLU A 152 33.41 7.79 13.56
N THR A 153 33.60 6.65 14.23
CA THR A 153 32.59 5.60 14.34
C THR A 153 31.30 6.10 15.00
N GLU A 154 31.41 6.84 16.09
CA GLU A 154 30.25 7.45 16.76
C GLU A 154 29.51 8.40 15.80
N GLY A 155 30.25 9.24 15.06
CA GLY A 155 29.66 10.12 14.05
C GLY A 155 28.93 9.37 12.93
N PHE A 156 29.50 8.26 12.42
CA PHE A 156 28.81 7.41 11.45
C PHE A 156 27.53 6.78 12.02
N MET A 157 27.59 6.27 13.24
CA MET A 157 26.44 5.64 13.90
C MET A 157 25.33 6.64 14.22
N ASP A 158 25.66 7.85 14.65
CA ASP A 158 24.69 8.92 14.89
C ASP A 158 23.96 9.30 13.60
N HIS A 159 24.72 9.50 12.53
CA HIS A 159 24.15 9.82 11.22
C HIS A 159 23.25 8.69 10.69
N ALA A 160 23.68 7.43 10.81
CA ALA A 160 22.92 6.26 10.39
C ALA A 160 21.63 6.10 11.23
N THR A 161 21.71 6.32 12.53
CA THR A 161 20.56 6.24 13.45
C THR A 161 19.52 7.30 13.13
N GLU A 162 19.95 8.54 12.88
CA GLU A 162 19.04 9.63 12.51
C GLU A 162 18.38 9.38 11.14
N THR A 163 19.14 8.85 10.19
CA THR A 163 18.61 8.42 8.89
C THR A 163 17.56 7.32 9.07
N ALA A 164 17.82 6.32 9.91
CA ALA A 164 16.86 5.25 10.20
C ALA A 164 15.57 5.79 10.84
N ARG A 165 15.65 6.75 11.78
CA ARG A 165 14.47 7.40 12.37
C ARG A 165 13.64 8.16 11.33
N THR A 166 14.31 8.84 10.41
CA THR A 166 13.65 9.55 9.30
C THR A 166 12.93 8.54 8.39
N LEU A 167 13.57 7.43 8.05
CA LEU A 167 12.97 6.37 7.23
C LEU A 167 11.74 5.72 7.87
N VAL A 168 11.78 5.47 9.19
CA VAL A 168 10.59 4.96 9.92
C VAL A 168 9.41 5.91 9.76
N THR A 169 9.66 7.21 9.91
CA THR A 169 8.61 8.23 9.82
C THR A 169 8.02 8.31 8.41
N LEU A 170 8.87 8.29 7.39
CA LEU A 170 8.46 8.28 5.98
C LEU A 170 7.68 7.01 5.59
N GLN A 171 8.08 5.84 6.09
CA GLN A 171 7.35 4.61 5.82
C GLN A 171 6.01 4.55 6.58
N ALA A 172 5.95 5.15 7.79
CA ALA A 172 4.71 5.24 8.54
C ALA A 172 3.66 6.13 7.84
N SER A 173 4.06 7.20 7.15
CA SER A 173 3.12 8.03 6.38
C SER A 173 2.57 7.30 5.15
N LEU A 174 3.41 6.54 4.44
CA LEU A 174 2.97 5.68 3.31
C LEU A 174 1.99 4.57 3.78
N ASP A 175 2.19 4.04 4.99
CA ASP A 175 1.25 3.10 5.62
C ASP A 175 -0.09 3.77 5.99
N HIS A 176 -0.14 5.08 6.22
CA HIS A 176 -1.38 5.80 6.57
C HIS A 176 -2.19 6.19 5.33
N GLU A 177 -1.53 6.65 4.26
CA GLU A 177 -2.18 7.11 3.03
C GLU A 177 -2.91 6.01 2.24
N SER A 178 -2.71 4.73 2.54
CA SER A 178 -3.25 3.62 1.73
C SER A 178 -4.05 2.55 2.50
N SER A 179 -4.79 2.90 3.58
CA SER A 179 -5.43 1.90 4.44
C SER A 179 -6.23 0.87 3.63
N ASP A 180 -6.14 -0.44 3.94
CA ASP A 180 -6.87 -1.48 3.19
C ASP A 180 -8.37 -1.16 3.14
N ALA A 181 -8.88 -0.54 4.19
CA ALA A 181 -10.22 0.02 4.27
C ALA A 181 -10.45 1.19 3.30
N GLN A 182 -9.56 2.18 3.27
CA GLN A 182 -9.66 3.33 2.38
C GLN A 182 -9.60 2.90 0.91
N ARG A 183 -8.63 2.06 0.56
CA ARG A 183 -8.49 1.49 -0.77
C ARG A 183 -9.72 0.65 -1.18
N PHE A 184 -10.33 -0.06 -0.23
CA PHE A 184 -11.59 -0.76 -0.47
C PHE A 184 -12.70 0.23 -0.84
N LEU A 185 -12.87 1.33 -0.11
CA LEU A 185 -13.89 2.35 -0.41
C LEU A 185 -13.64 3.05 -1.75
N GLU A 186 -12.40 3.42 -2.05
CA GLU A 186 -12.01 4.00 -3.34
C GLU A 186 -12.39 3.07 -4.52
N LEU A 187 -12.09 1.78 -4.40
CA LEU A 187 -12.43 0.82 -5.46
C LEU A 187 -13.94 0.61 -5.58
N ILE A 188 -14.71 0.77 -4.50
CA ILE A 188 -16.17 0.78 -4.55
C ILE A 188 -16.68 2.02 -5.29
N GLN A 189 -16.15 3.20 -5.00
CA GLN A 189 -16.51 4.43 -5.72
C GLN A 189 -16.18 4.31 -7.21
N ILE A 190 -15.02 3.76 -7.56
CA ILE A 190 -14.63 3.50 -8.96
C ILE A 190 -15.60 2.50 -9.60
N ALA A 191 -15.96 1.42 -8.91
CA ALA A 191 -16.90 0.42 -9.43
C ALA A 191 -18.26 1.03 -9.78
N VAL A 192 -18.76 1.90 -8.91
CA VAL A 192 -20.06 2.54 -9.07
C VAL A 192 -20.03 3.62 -10.16
N SER A 193 -19.04 4.51 -10.12
CA SER A 193 -18.90 5.60 -11.09
C SER A 193 -18.66 5.10 -12.52
N SER A 194 -17.88 4.02 -12.68
CA SER A 194 -17.62 3.36 -13.98
C SER A 194 -18.78 2.47 -14.47
N GLY A 195 -19.89 2.38 -13.72
CA GLY A 195 -21.06 1.57 -14.10
C GLY A 195 -20.84 0.06 -14.01
N LYS A 196 -19.83 -0.40 -13.28
CA LYS A 196 -19.58 -1.83 -13.01
C LYS A 196 -20.34 -2.35 -11.80
N ALA A 197 -20.86 -1.46 -10.97
CA ALA A 197 -21.69 -1.77 -9.83
C ALA A 197 -22.75 -0.69 -9.58
N HIS A 198 -23.79 -1.04 -8.81
CA HIS A 198 -24.79 -0.09 -8.33
C HIS A 198 -25.24 -0.41 -6.90
N ILE A 199 -25.86 0.60 -6.29
CA ILE A 199 -26.47 0.56 -4.96
C ILE A 199 -27.98 0.82 -5.12
N GLU A 200 -28.80 -0.03 -4.51
CA GLU A 200 -30.26 -0.01 -4.63
C GLU A 200 -30.91 0.56 -3.35
N CYS A 201 -32.16 1.03 -3.40
CA CYS A 201 -32.90 1.29 -2.16
C CYS A 201 -33.15 0.00 -1.36
N CYS A 202 -33.19 0.08 -0.04
CA CYS A 202 -33.63 -1.04 0.81
C CYS A 202 -35.09 -1.48 0.53
N SER A 203 -35.92 -0.55 0.05
CA SER A 203 -37.28 -0.80 -0.46
C SER A 203 -37.32 -1.36 -1.89
N GLY A 204 -36.17 -1.42 -2.57
CA GLY A 204 -36.04 -1.79 -3.98
C GLY A 204 -36.07 -0.59 -4.91
N GLY A 205 -35.49 -0.76 -6.09
CA GLY A 205 -35.45 0.27 -7.13
C GLY A 205 -34.44 1.40 -6.89
N LYS A 206 -34.58 2.48 -7.66
CA LYS A 206 -33.59 3.56 -7.72
C LYS A 206 -33.54 4.37 -6.42
N PRO A 207 -32.34 4.76 -5.94
CA PRO A 207 -32.19 5.75 -4.89
C PRO A 207 -32.34 7.20 -5.39
N GLU A 208 -32.43 8.16 -4.47
CA GLU A 208 -32.53 9.60 -4.79
C GLU A 208 -31.30 10.06 -5.59
N ASN A 209 -30.10 9.78 -5.10
CA ASN A 209 -28.83 10.07 -5.78
C ASN A 209 -28.45 8.98 -6.79
N SER A 210 -29.40 8.60 -7.65
CA SER A 210 -29.32 7.46 -8.57
C SER A 210 -28.03 7.45 -9.40
N ARG A 211 -27.63 8.60 -9.96
CA ARG A 211 -26.40 8.71 -10.78
C ARG A 211 -25.12 8.44 -10.00
N ALA A 212 -24.99 9.00 -8.80
CA ALA A 212 -23.84 8.76 -7.94
C ALA A 212 -23.77 7.31 -7.46
N LEU A 213 -24.93 6.62 -7.42
CA LEU A 213 -25.10 5.27 -6.92
C LEU A 213 -25.22 4.21 -8.04
N GLY A 214 -24.73 4.53 -9.25
CA GLY A 214 -24.54 3.54 -10.32
C GLY A 214 -25.76 3.32 -11.21
N TRP A 215 -26.70 4.26 -11.24
CA TRP A 215 -27.83 4.24 -12.17
C TRP A 215 -27.61 5.25 -13.29
N ARG A 216 -28.13 4.96 -14.48
CA ARG A 216 -27.99 5.81 -15.66
C ARG A 216 -29.32 5.93 -16.38
N GLU A 217 -29.56 7.09 -16.97
CA GLU A 217 -30.63 7.25 -17.95
C GLU A 217 -30.18 6.63 -19.27
N VAL A 218 -31.00 5.73 -19.79
CA VAL A 218 -30.78 5.01 -21.04
C VAL A 218 -31.92 5.37 -21.99
N ASP A 219 -31.56 5.86 -23.17
CA ASP A 219 -32.50 6.07 -24.26
C ASP A 219 -32.77 4.73 -24.96
N THR A 220 -34.03 4.32 -24.98
CA THR A 220 -34.46 3.09 -25.66
C THR A 220 -34.96 3.36 -27.09
N GLY A 221 -34.81 4.58 -27.59
CA GLY A 221 -35.35 5.06 -28.86
C GLY A 221 -36.84 5.39 -28.81
N THR A 222 -37.58 4.85 -27.84
CA THR A 222 -39.03 5.11 -27.64
C THR A 222 -39.30 5.96 -26.40
N PHE A 223 -38.48 5.80 -25.36
CA PHE A 223 -38.54 6.57 -24.11
C PHE A 223 -37.22 6.48 -23.34
N MET A 224 -37.01 7.45 -22.45
CA MET A 224 -35.92 7.44 -21.49
C MET A 224 -36.30 6.59 -20.27
N ARG A 225 -35.42 5.69 -19.83
CA ARG A 225 -35.59 4.95 -18.57
C ARG A 225 -34.32 4.93 -17.75
N ILE A 226 -34.47 4.93 -16.43
CA ILE A 226 -33.33 4.82 -15.50
C ILE A 226 -33.04 3.35 -15.25
N GLU A 227 -31.84 2.91 -15.57
CA GLU A 227 -31.38 1.53 -15.39
C GLU A 227 -30.25 1.43 -14.36
N ALA A 228 -30.24 0.32 -13.63
CA ALA A 228 -29.15 -0.04 -12.75
C ALA A 228 -27.97 -0.58 -13.56
N MET A 229 -26.77 -0.07 -13.31
CA MET A 229 -25.56 -0.50 -14.03
C MET A 229 -24.78 -1.54 -13.24
N GLY A 230 -24.28 -2.56 -13.94
CA GLY A 230 -23.44 -3.60 -13.35
C GLY A 230 -24.11 -4.38 -12.21
N SER A 231 -23.28 -5.03 -11.39
CA SER A 231 -23.76 -5.89 -10.30
C SER A 231 -24.22 -5.07 -9.09
N ARG A 232 -25.32 -5.49 -8.44
CA ARG A 232 -25.73 -4.89 -7.16
C ARG A 232 -24.74 -5.24 -6.06
N ILE A 233 -24.13 -4.23 -5.45
CA ILE A 233 -23.14 -4.42 -4.38
C ILE A 233 -23.65 -3.99 -3.00
N GLY A 234 -24.76 -3.26 -2.93
CA GLY A 234 -25.29 -2.78 -1.67
C GLY A 234 -26.64 -2.11 -1.77
N TRP A 235 -27.06 -1.56 -0.64
CA TRP A 235 -28.33 -0.88 -0.47
C TRP A 235 -28.17 0.41 0.31
N VAL A 236 -29.11 1.34 0.15
CA VAL A 236 -29.21 2.59 0.91
C VAL A 236 -30.59 2.72 1.57
N ASP A 237 -30.60 3.28 2.77
CA ASP A 237 -31.80 3.71 3.50
C ASP A 237 -31.52 5.04 4.22
N GLY A 238 -32.01 6.14 3.67
CA GLY A 238 -31.64 7.49 4.10
C GLY A 238 -30.13 7.70 4.05
N GLU A 239 -29.53 8.02 5.20
CA GLU A 239 -28.07 8.21 5.34
C GLU A 239 -27.29 6.90 5.54
N ALA A 240 -27.96 5.76 5.69
CA ALA A 240 -27.30 4.49 5.93
C ALA A 240 -26.96 3.79 4.60
N LEU A 241 -25.69 3.42 4.45
CA LEU A 241 -25.20 2.61 3.33
C LEU A 241 -24.86 1.20 3.82
N TYR A 242 -25.39 0.20 3.12
CA TYR A 242 -25.19 -1.22 3.41
C TYR A 242 -24.50 -1.93 2.26
N LEU A 243 -23.23 -2.26 2.40
CA LEU A 243 -22.49 -3.00 1.38
C LEU A 243 -22.49 -4.50 1.68
N SER A 244 -22.81 -5.31 0.66
CA SER A 244 -22.69 -6.76 0.71
C SER A 244 -21.22 -7.16 0.63
N PRO A 245 -20.64 -7.88 1.62
CA PRO A 245 -19.22 -8.22 1.63
C PRO A 245 -18.76 -8.96 0.38
N GLY A 246 -19.47 -10.04 0.01
CA GLY A 246 -19.12 -10.88 -1.13
C GLY A 246 -19.33 -10.18 -2.47
N ALA A 247 -20.44 -9.45 -2.64
CA ALA A 247 -20.73 -8.75 -3.90
C ALA A 247 -19.75 -7.59 -4.12
N SER A 248 -19.45 -6.83 -3.06
CA SER A 248 -18.45 -5.75 -3.09
C SER A 248 -17.07 -6.30 -3.47
N LEU A 249 -16.63 -7.39 -2.84
CA LEU A 249 -15.33 -7.99 -3.16
C LEU A 249 -15.26 -8.52 -4.59
N SER A 250 -16.35 -9.08 -5.10
CA SER A 250 -16.44 -9.54 -6.51
C SER A 250 -16.29 -8.37 -7.49
N ALA A 251 -16.98 -7.26 -7.24
CA ALA A 251 -16.89 -6.05 -8.06
C ALA A 251 -15.50 -5.42 -8.01
N ILE A 252 -14.87 -5.36 -6.83
CA ILE A 252 -13.49 -4.86 -6.70
C ILE A 252 -12.50 -5.74 -7.45
N LYS A 253 -12.63 -7.06 -7.36
CA LYS A 253 -11.72 -8.01 -8.03
C LYS A 253 -11.77 -7.87 -9.55
N SER A 254 -12.96 -7.67 -10.14
CA SER A 254 -13.09 -7.52 -11.59
C SER A 254 -12.42 -6.23 -12.11
N ILE A 255 -12.45 -5.16 -11.33
CA ILE A 255 -11.77 -3.89 -11.65
C ILE A 255 -10.26 -4.01 -11.43
N SER A 256 -9.86 -4.61 -10.31
CA SER A 256 -8.45 -4.79 -9.95
C SER A 256 -7.70 -5.64 -10.98
N SER A 257 -8.35 -6.67 -11.54
CA SER A 257 -7.77 -7.48 -12.62
C SER A 257 -7.55 -6.69 -13.92
N ALA A 258 -8.36 -5.66 -14.18
CA ALA A 258 -8.21 -4.83 -15.37
C ALA A 258 -7.10 -3.77 -15.21
N LEU A 259 -6.75 -3.39 -13.98
CA LEU A 259 -5.74 -2.38 -13.65
C LEU A 259 -4.33 -2.96 -13.38
N ASP A 260 -4.14 -4.28 -13.55
CA ASP A 260 -2.96 -5.07 -13.09
C ASP A 260 -2.58 -4.84 -11.62
N ASN A 261 -3.46 -4.20 -10.85
CA ASN A 261 -3.24 -3.79 -9.48
C ASN A 261 -4.07 -4.68 -8.54
N HIS A 262 -3.51 -5.85 -8.23
CA HIS A 262 -4.20 -6.89 -7.49
C HIS A 262 -4.54 -6.44 -6.07
N PHE A 263 -5.83 -6.34 -5.75
CA PHE A 263 -6.28 -6.17 -4.37
C PHE A 263 -6.05 -7.49 -3.60
N GLY A 264 -4.87 -7.60 -2.97
CA GLY A 264 -4.39 -8.84 -2.33
C GLY A 264 -5.00 -9.16 -0.97
N SER A 265 -5.89 -8.32 -0.43
CA SER A 265 -6.46 -8.49 0.90
C SER A 265 -7.71 -9.38 0.89
N SER A 266 -7.78 -10.32 1.84
CA SER A 266 -8.95 -11.19 2.02
C SER A 266 -10.16 -10.41 2.57
N GLU A 267 -11.37 -10.92 2.38
CA GLU A 267 -12.59 -10.35 2.97
C GLU A 267 -12.46 -10.12 4.48
N ARG A 268 -11.85 -11.10 5.19
CA ARG A 268 -11.62 -11.00 6.63
C ARG A 268 -10.67 -9.87 6.99
N ALA A 269 -9.59 -9.67 6.22
CA ALA A 269 -8.63 -8.59 6.43
C ALA A 269 -9.29 -7.21 6.19
N ILE A 270 -10.07 -7.08 5.12
CA ILE A 270 -10.85 -5.87 4.82
C ILE A 270 -11.81 -5.57 5.97
N SER A 271 -12.61 -6.56 6.39
CA SER A 271 -13.59 -6.39 7.47
C SER A 271 -12.96 -5.91 8.77
N LYS A 272 -11.76 -6.41 9.07
CA LYS A 272 -11.00 -6.03 10.26
C LYS A 272 -10.46 -4.61 10.12
N SER A 273 -9.87 -4.28 8.97
CA SER A 273 -9.35 -2.94 8.68
C SER A 273 -10.45 -1.87 8.72
N LEU A 274 -11.63 -2.14 8.17
CA LEU A 274 -12.77 -1.22 8.21
C LEU A 274 -13.21 -0.91 9.65
N ARG A 275 -13.16 -1.92 10.54
CA ARG A 275 -13.48 -1.75 11.96
C ARG A 275 -12.40 -0.98 12.71
N GLU A 276 -11.13 -1.31 12.47
CA GLU A 276 -9.98 -0.65 13.11
C GLU A 276 -9.87 0.82 12.70
N ALA A 277 -10.24 1.14 11.46
CA ALA A 277 -10.32 2.51 10.96
C ALA A 277 -11.55 3.28 11.47
N GLY A 278 -12.47 2.64 12.21
CA GLY A 278 -13.67 3.29 12.72
C GLY A 278 -14.72 3.66 11.66
N LEU A 279 -14.61 3.12 10.44
CA LEU A 279 -15.48 3.46 9.31
C LEU A 279 -16.86 2.77 9.37
N LEU A 280 -16.98 1.69 10.14
CA LEU A 280 -18.24 0.95 10.28
C LEU A 280 -19.15 1.65 11.29
N SER A 281 -20.27 2.21 10.80
CA SER A 281 -21.30 2.85 11.62
C SER A 281 -21.99 1.89 12.61
N ARG A 282 -22.09 0.61 12.27
CA ARG A 282 -22.75 -0.41 13.09
C ARG A 282 -22.14 -1.80 12.87
N CYS A 283 -21.93 -2.53 13.96
CA CYS A 283 -21.47 -3.93 13.96
C CYS A 283 -22.24 -4.77 14.99
N ASP A 284 -22.51 -6.04 14.68
CA ASP A 284 -23.02 -7.00 15.67
C ASP A 284 -21.87 -7.47 16.59
N LYS A 285 -22.19 -7.88 17.82
CA LYS A 285 -21.18 -8.31 18.82
C LYS A 285 -20.31 -9.45 18.28
N GLY A 286 -19.00 -9.23 18.24
CA GLY A 286 -18.01 -10.21 17.75
C GLY A 286 -17.94 -10.34 16.22
N ARG A 287 -18.63 -9.48 15.46
CA ARG A 287 -18.60 -9.44 14.00
C ARG A 287 -18.22 -8.05 13.51
N ASN A 288 -17.74 -7.98 12.28
CA ASN A 288 -17.48 -6.72 11.57
C ASN A 288 -18.60 -6.41 10.57
N THR A 289 -19.76 -7.03 10.75
CA THR A 289 -20.96 -6.89 9.93
C THR A 289 -22.18 -6.81 10.84
N THR A 290 -23.29 -6.33 10.31
CA THR A 290 -24.57 -6.29 11.01
C THR A 290 -25.69 -6.90 10.16
N LYS A 291 -26.69 -7.48 10.82
CA LYS A 291 -27.83 -8.12 10.14
C LYS A 291 -28.96 -7.10 9.91
N VAL A 292 -29.27 -6.81 8.64
CA VAL A 292 -30.29 -5.80 8.25
C VAL A 292 -31.42 -6.49 7.50
N SER A 293 -32.66 -6.01 7.65
CA SER A 293 -33.81 -6.51 6.87
C SER A 293 -33.94 -5.71 5.59
N ILE A 294 -33.77 -6.36 4.44
CA ILE A 294 -33.73 -5.75 3.11
C ILE A 294 -34.54 -6.63 2.17
N LEU A 295 -35.54 -6.07 1.47
CA LEU A 295 -36.32 -6.80 0.46
C LEU A 295 -36.86 -8.17 0.94
N GLY A 296 -37.32 -8.26 2.19
CA GLY A 296 -37.85 -9.51 2.77
C GLY A 296 -36.81 -10.55 3.18
N VAL A 297 -35.51 -10.28 2.99
CA VAL A 297 -34.41 -11.12 3.47
C VAL A 297 -33.57 -10.41 4.54
N ARG A 298 -32.76 -11.16 5.29
CA ARG A 298 -31.93 -10.59 6.37
C ARG A 298 -30.42 -10.86 6.19
N PRO A 299 -29.75 -10.21 5.22
CA PRO A 299 -28.32 -10.40 4.97
C PRO A 299 -27.43 -9.78 6.06
N TYR A 300 -26.18 -10.24 6.12
CA TYR A 300 -25.10 -9.57 6.86
C TYR A 300 -24.38 -8.60 5.92
N VAL A 301 -24.22 -7.35 6.36
CA VAL A 301 -23.68 -6.25 5.55
C VAL A 301 -22.64 -5.46 6.34
N TYR A 302 -21.73 -4.80 5.62
CA TYR A 302 -20.98 -3.68 6.16
C TYR A 302 -21.89 -2.44 6.19
N ALA A 303 -22.01 -1.79 7.34
CA ALA A 303 -22.86 -0.61 7.50
C ALA A 303 -22.00 0.64 7.63
N PHE A 304 -22.23 1.63 6.79
CA PHE A 304 -21.56 2.93 6.74
C PHE A 304 -22.58 4.05 6.83
N LYS A 305 -22.13 5.27 7.15
CA LYS A 305 -22.88 6.45 6.70
C LYS A 305 -22.53 6.68 5.24
N ILE A 306 -23.53 7.03 4.43
CA ILE A 306 -23.32 7.23 3.00
C ILE A 306 -22.33 8.35 2.71
N ALA A 307 -22.34 9.42 3.51
CA ALA A 307 -21.41 10.55 3.40
C ALA A 307 -19.95 10.17 3.68
N ASP A 308 -19.68 9.08 4.42
CA ASP A 308 -18.32 8.61 4.68
C ASP A 308 -17.75 7.82 3.46
N VAL A 309 -18.60 7.47 2.49
CA VAL A 309 -18.24 6.64 1.33
C VAL A 309 -18.49 7.33 0.00
N PHE A 310 -19.49 8.19 -0.11
CA PHE A 310 -19.79 8.95 -1.33
C PHE A 310 -19.97 10.42 -0.96
N ASP A 311 -19.24 11.28 -1.65
CA ASP A 311 -19.45 12.72 -1.58
C ASP A 311 -20.65 13.06 -2.48
N LEU A 312 -21.82 13.19 -1.85
CA LEU A 312 -23.08 13.41 -2.54
C LEU A 312 -23.44 14.88 -2.46
N ASP A 313 -23.43 15.57 -3.60
CA ASP A 313 -23.98 16.91 -3.70
C ASP A 313 -25.47 16.90 -3.34
N SER A 314 -25.89 17.79 -2.45
CA SER A 314 -27.30 18.00 -2.10
C SER A 314 -28.12 18.65 -3.23
N GLN A 315 -27.50 18.93 -4.38
CA GLN A 315 -28.16 19.48 -5.56
C GLN A 315 -28.49 18.37 -6.55
N THR A 316 -29.79 18.13 -6.74
CA THR A 316 -30.33 17.46 -7.92
C THR A 316 -29.81 18.18 -9.17
N ASN A 317 -28.73 17.68 -9.76
CA ASN A 317 -28.29 18.09 -11.09
C ASN A 317 -29.34 17.61 -12.10
N VAL A 318 -30.38 18.40 -12.28
CA VAL A 318 -31.26 18.32 -13.44
C VAL A 318 -30.39 18.67 -14.65
N PRO A 319 -30.22 17.78 -15.64
CA PRO A 319 -29.52 18.13 -16.85
C PRO A 319 -30.20 19.35 -17.48
N ILE A 320 -29.42 20.39 -17.78
CA ILE A 320 -29.93 21.59 -18.43
C ILE A 320 -30.64 21.15 -19.73
N GLY A 321 -31.93 21.47 -19.80
CA GLY A 321 -32.87 20.92 -20.76
C GLY A 321 -32.58 21.28 -22.21
N TYR A 322 -32.95 20.36 -23.09
CA TYR A 322 -33.22 20.62 -24.49
C TYR A 322 -34.63 21.24 -24.60
N ASP A 323 -34.70 22.49 -25.06
CA ASP A 323 -35.95 23.20 -25.36
C ASP A 323 -36.45 22.82 -26.77
N PRO A 324 -37.65 22.21 -26.93
CA PRO A 324 -38.20 21.86 -28.24
C PRO A 324 -38.80 23.04 -29.00
N SER A 325 -38.86 24.24 -28.41
CA SER A 325 -39.39 25.44 -29.06
C SER A 325 -38.28 26.25 -29.71
N GLY A 326 -37.83 25.77 -30.87
CA GLY A 326 -36.87 26.49 -31.71
C GLY A 326 -37.30 27.93 -31.99
N SER A 327 -36.61 28.88 -31.38
CA SER A 327 -36.47 30.24 -31.93
C SER A 327 -34.99 30.64 -31.89
N CYS A 328 -34.40 30.69 -33.08
CA CYS A 328 -33.02 31.07 -33.29
C CYS A 328 -32.90 32.59 -33.10
N GLN A 329 -32.39 33.05 -31.95
CA GLN A 329 -31.88 34.42 -31.84
C GLN A 329 -30.39 34.43 -32.18
N THR A 330 -30.12 34.96 -33.37
CA THR A 330 -28.78 35.25 -33.86
C THR A 330 -28.17 36.35 -33.01
N ASN A 331 -27.04 36.04 -32.36
CA ASN A 331 -26.28 37.00 -31.58
C ASN A 331 -25.56 37.96 -32.55
N LYS A 332 -26.18 39.10 -32.85
CA LYS A 332 -25.55 40.25 -33.51
C LYS A 332 -25.22 41.30 -32.46
N ASN A 333 -23.92 41.55 -32.30
CA ASN A 333 -23.24 42.85 -32.10
C ASN A 333 -21.99 42.61 -31.23
N SER A 334 -20.84 42.36 -31.84
CA SER A 334 -19.90 43.35 -32.37
C SER A 334 -19.15 44.11 -31.28
N HIS A 335 -17.87 43.74 -31.16
CA HIS A 335 -16.77 44.51 -30.58
C HIS A 335 -16.96 46.04 -30.71
N GLN A 336 -16.73 46.74 -29.60
CA GLN A 336 -16.14 48.07 -29.63
C GLN A 336 -14.93 48.09 -28.68
N ILE A 337 -13.75 48.08 -29.30
CA ILE A 337 -12.51 48.62 -28.75
C ILE A 337 -12.41 50.04 -29.30
N ALA A 338 -12.32 51.04 -28.44
CA ALA A 338 -11.68 52.33 -28.74
C ALA A 338 -11.37 53.06 -27.42
N GLY A 339 -10.09 53.34 -27.20
CA GLY A 339 -9.63 54.24 -26.16
C GLY A 339 -9.55 55.70 -26.62
N ALA A 340 -9.15 56.53 -25.66
CA ALA A 340 -8.66 57.91 -25.74
C ALA A 340 -9.68 59.05 -25.90
N ALA A 341 -9.86 59.81 -24.82
CA ALA A 341 -9.36 61.18 -24.71
C ALA A 341 -8.99 61.47 -23.25
#